data_AF-A0AAN9A222-F1
#
_entry.id   AF-A0AAN9A222-F1
#
_cell.length_a   1.000
_cell.length_b   1.000
_cell.length_c   1.000
_cell.angle_alpha   90.00
_cell.angle_beta   90.00
_cell.angle_gamma   90.00
#
_symmetry.space_group_name_H-M   'P 1'
#
loop_
_entity.id
_entity.type
_entity.pdbx_description
1 polymer ?
#
loop_
_entity_poly.entity_id
_entity_poly.type
_entity_poly.pdbx_seq_one_letter_code
_entity_poly.pdbx_strand_id
1 'polypeptide(L)'
;MFETILNHLSHHVPSVSNNYTSYASCDNMGDFVHHLRVISLEKGNPRMAIVMENSERLRDCDVNVLPAFSRLQELTRDVNIIVIFCSTLPVDKFRPPTGLMEPVTYHFPQYTKDEVTEILLRGRPPSYPVHFYRNYINIVLSVFYLATKSFPELQHQVQLHFRVYCEPIEKGEATEDDIRKLWRNIEPRLKKSLESVYLREVTSAQFERMQKLTECSLSQDLPSIKSSGTKIELPYYSKFLLIAAYLASYNPARTDRRFFIKHHGKQRKTKAMIK
;
A
#
# COMPACT_ATOMS: atom_id res chain seq x y z
N MET A 1 -11.80 -19.71 3.05
CA MET A 1 -11.13 -19.80 1.74
C MET A 1 -11.79 -20.83 0.84
N PHE A 2 -11.95 -22.08 1.28
CA PHE A 2 -12.59 -23.12 0.46
C PHE A 2 -14.02 -22.73 0.05
N GLU A 3 -14.84 -22.32 1.01
CA GLU A 3 -16.22 -21.91 0.75
C GLU A 3 -16.32 -20.71 -0.20
N THR A 4 -15.43 -19.72 -0.08
CA THR A 4 -15.40 -18.57 -0.99
C THR A 4 -15.08 -18.99 -2.41
N ILE A 5 -14.15 -19.93 -2.60
CA ILE A 5 -13.82 -20.48 -3.92
C ILE A 5 -15.02 -21.25 -4.49
N LEU A 6 -15.65 -22.12 -3.69
CA LEU A 6 -16.83 -22.88 -4.13
C LEU A 6 -17.98 -21.96 -4.52
N ASN A 7 -18.27 -20.92 -3.74
CA ASN A 7 -19.28 -19.92 -4.03
C ASN A 7 -19.04 -19.23 -5.38
N HIS A 8 -17.82 -18.77 -5.63
CA HIS A 8 -17.47 -18.16 -6.92
C HIS A 8 -17.60 -19.14 -8.09
N LEU A 9 -17.19 -20.40 -7.88
CA LEU A 9 -17.27 -21.44 -8.91
C LEU A 9 -18.70 -21.89 -9.19
N SER A 10 -19.62 -21.85 -8.23
CA SER A 10 -21.04 -22.16 -8.42
C SER A 10 -21.90 -20.95 -8.77
N HIS A 11 -21.31 -19.75 -8.84
CA HIS A 11 -22.02 -18.46 -8.95
C HIS A 11 -23.02 -18.21 -7.79
N HIS A 12 -22.77 -18.82 -6.64
CA HIS A 12 -23.56 -18.62 -5.43
C HIS A 12 -23.09 -17.37 -4.69
N VAL A 13 -24.02 -16.46 -4.40
CA VAL A 13 -23.74 -15.24 -3.62
C VAL A 13 -24.52 -15.31 -2.31
N PRO A 14 -23.83 -15.36 -1.15
CA PRO A 14 -24.47 -15.24 0.15
C PRO A 14 -25.22 -13.91 0.23
N SER A 15 -26.54 -13.98 0.40
CA SER A 15 -27.45 -12.83 0.38
C SER A 15 -28.60 -13.06 1.35
N VAL A 16 -29.41 -12.03 1.59
CA VAL A 16 -30.56 -12.11 2.51
C VAL A 16 -31.53 -13.23 2.10
N SER A 17 -31.69 -13.48 0.79
CA SER A 17 -32.62 -14.50 0.28
C SER A 17 -32.21 -15.94 0.60
N ASN A 18 -30.93 -16.20 0.87
CA ASN A 18 -30.39 -17.51 1.23
C ASN A 18 -29.85 -17.55 2.66
N ASN A 19 -30.28 -16.64 3.54
CA ASN A 19 -29.82 -16.53 4.93
C ASN A 19 -28.29 -16.42 5.06
N TYR A 20 -27.62 -15.80 4.08
CA TYR A 20 -26.15 -15.67 4.04
C TYR A 20 -25.40 -17.02 4.09
N THR A 21 -26.03 -18.10 3.63
CA THR A 21 -25.40 -19.43 3.58
C THR A 21 -24.43 -19.55 2.40
N SER A 22 -23.35 -20.31 2.59
CA SER A 22 -22.45 -20.73 1.51
C SER A 22 -23.10 -21.81 0.64
N TYR A 23 -22.57 -22.05 -0.56
CA TYR A 23 -23.00 -23.12 -1.46
C TYR A 23 -22.90 -24.49 -0.77
N ALA A 24 -21.81 -24.70 -0.03
CA ALA A 24 -21.59 -25.85 0.82
C ALA A 24 -20.68 -25.47 1.98
N SER A 25 -20.91 -26.10 3.14
CA SER A 25 -19.98 -26.04 4.27
C SER A 25 -18.76 -26.90 3.93
N CYS A 26 -17.57 -26.36 4.12
CA CYS A 26 -16.33 -27.01 3.70
C CYS A 26 -15.24 -26.85 4.76
N ASP A 27 -15.13 -27.85 5.63
CA ASP A 27 -14.21 -27.83 6.77
C ASP A 27 -12.82 -28.36 6.42
N ASN A 28 -12.73 -29.30 5.48
CA ASN A 28 -11.48 -29.96 5.12
C ASN A 28 -11.23 -29.96 3.59
N MET A 29 -9.99 -30.29 3.21
CA MET A 29 -9.59 -30.36 1.79
C MET A 29 -10.29 -31.49 1.01
N GLY A 30 -10.67 -32.58 1.68
CA GLY A 30 -11.42 -33.67 1.05
C GLY A 30 -12.83 -33.24 0.63
N ASP A 31 -13.55 -32.55 1.51
CA ASP A 31 -14.86 -31.96 1.23
C ASP A 31 -14.76 -30.97 0.08
N PHE A 32 -13.71 -30.14 0.08
CA PHE A 32 -13.45 -29.20 -1.01
C PHE A 32 -13.29 -29.90 -2.36
N VAL A 33 -12.47 -30.96 -2.42
CA VAL A 33 -12.26 -31.77 -3.63
C VAL A 33 -13.57 -32.45 -4.07
N HIS A 34 -14.37 -32.94 -3.14
CA HIS A 34 -15.67 -33.54 -3.43
C HIS A 34 -16.63 -32.52 -4.07
N HIS A 35 -16.81 -31.36 -3.43
CA HIS A 35 -17.67 -30.30 -3.97
C HIS A 35 -17.18 -29.75 -5.30
N LEU A 36 -15.87 -29.64 -5.52
CA LEU A 36 -15.30 -29.27 -6.82
C LEU A 36 -15.69 -30.26 -7.92
N ARG A 37 -15.68 -31.57 -7.65
CA ARG A 37 -16.11 -32.58 -8.62
C ARG A 37 -17.59 -32.47 -8.94
N VAL A 38 -18.43 -32.26 -7.93
CA VAL A 38 -19.88 -32.06 -8.11
C VAL A 38 -20.15 -30.84 -8.98
N ILE A 39 -19.56 -29.69 -8.67
CA ILE A 39 -19.71 -28.45 -9.45
C ILE A 39 -19.22 -28.65 -10.90
N SER A 40 -18.11 -29.38 -11.09
CA SER A 40 -17.60 -29.64 -12.43
C SER A 40 -18.56 -30.49 -13.26
N LEU A 41 -19.14 -31.55 -12.66
CA LEU A 41 -20.13 -32.42 -13.30
C LEU A 41 -21.41 -31.64 -13.64
N GLU A 42 -21.93 -30.84 -12.72
CA GLU A 42 -23.12 -30.00 -12.94
C GLU A 42 -22.93 -29.02 -14.11
N LYS A 43 -21.70 -28.53 -14.30
CA LYS A 43 -21.35 -27.61 -15.38
C LYS A 43 -20.87 -28.28 -16.67
N GLY A 44 -20.89 -29.61 -16.75
CA GLY A 44 -20.48 -30.36 -17.95
C GLY A 44 -18.97 -30.42 -18.16
N ASN A 45 -18.18 -30.57 -17.09
CA ASN A 45 -16.73 -30.69 -17.07
C ASN A 45 -15.98 -29.55 -17.80
N PRO A 46 -16.21 -28.27 -17.44
CA PRO A 46 -15.50 -27.15 -18.04
C PRO A 46 -14.04 -27.11 -17.57
N ARG A 47 -13.22 -26.34 -18.30
CA ARG A 47 -11.88 -25.94 -17.84
C ARG A 47 -12.03 -24.85 -16.78
N MET A 48 -11.53 -25.10 -15.57
CA MET A 48 -11.65 -24.22 -14.43
C MET A 48 -10.29 -23.61 -14.07
N ALA A 49 -10.27 -22.34 -13.68
CA ALA A 49 -9.06 -21.67 -13.21
C ALA A 49 -9.33 -21.01 -11.85
N ILE A 50 -8.46 -21.28 -10.88
CA ILE A 50 -8.47 -20.63 -9.56
C ILE A 50 -7.27 -19.70 -9.51
N VAL A 51 -7.54 -18.40 -9.40
CA VAL A 51 -6.49 -17.38 -9.20
C VAL A 51 -6.45 -17.02 -7.72
N MET A 52 -5.29 -17.23 -7.09
CA MET A 52 -5.04 -16.86 -5.71
C MET A 52 -4.11 -15.65 -5.64
N GLU A 53 -4.68 -14.49 -5.35
CA GLU A 53 -3.93 -13.28 -5.04
C GLU A 53 -3.31 -13.36 -3.64
N ASN A 54 -2.15 -12.73 -3.48
CA ASN A 54 -1.38 -12.74 -2.22
C ASN A 54 -1.13 -14.16 -1.67
N SER A 55 -0.75 -15.08 -2.55
CA SER A 55 -0.59 -16.49 -2.20
C SER A 55 0.49 -16.75 -1.14
N GLU A 56 1.36 -15.77 -0.84
CA GLU A 56 2.34 -15.85 0.25
C GLU A 56 1.71 -16.16 1.61
N ARG A 57 0.44 -15.77 1.82
CA ARG A 57 -0.33 -16.01 3.04
C ARG A 57 -0.72 -17.48 3.23
N LEU A 58 -0.70 -18.29 2.17
CA LEU A 58 -0.98 -19.73 2.25
C LEU A 58 0.06 -20.48 3.10
N ARG A 59 1.25 -19.89 3.30
CA ARG A 59 2.29 -20.43 4.18
C ARG A 59 1.94 -20.30 5.65
N ASP A 60 1.06 -19.36 6.00
CA ASP A 60 0.58 -19.15 7.36
C ASP A 60 -0.66 -20.00 7.66
N CYS A 61 -1.23 -20.67 6.64
CA CYS A 61 -2.30 -21.66 6.80
C CYS A 61 -1.73 -23.04 7.20
N ASP A 62 -2.62 -24.02 7.33
CA ASP A 62 -2.20 -25.41 7.62
C ASP A 62 -1.22 -25.93 6.57
N VAL A 63 -0.25 -26.73 7.03
CA VAL A 63 0.91 -27.22 6.26
C VAL A 63 0.51 -27.99 4.99
N ASN A 64 -0.69 -28.56 4.97
CA ASN A 64 -1.23 -29.34 3.86
C ASN A 64 -1.90 -28.50 2.77
N VAL A 65 -2.28 -27.25 3.02
CA VAL A 65 -3.09 -26.43 2.11
C VAL A 65 -2.33 -26.10 0.83
N LEU A 66 -1.13 -25.54 0.96
CA LEU A 66 -0.31 -25.14 -0.20
C LEU A 66 0.10 -26.35 -1.08
N PRO A 67 0.59 -27.48 -0.53
CA PRO A 67 0.83 -28.69 -1.31
C PRO A 67 -0.43 -29.23 -2.00
N ALA A 68 -1.57 -29.23 -1.31
CA ALA A 68 -2.83 -29.73 -1.86
C ALA A 68 -3.31 -28.88 -3.05
N PHE A 69 -3.25 -27.55 -2.95
CA PHE A 69 -3.59 -26.67 -4.07
C PHE A 69 -2.62 -26.79 -5.24
N SER A 70 -1.34 -27.01 -4.97
CA SER A 70 -0.36 -27.25 -6.03
C SER A 70 -0.71 -28.53 -6.80
N ARG A 71 -1.16 -29.58 -6.12
CA ARG A 71 -1.55 -30.86 -6.72
C ARG A 71 -3.04 -31.01 -6.97
N LEU A 72 -3.79 -29.90 -7.03
CA LEU A 72 -5.25 -29.97 -7.05
C LEU A 72 -5.79 -30.76 -8.24
N GLN A 73 -5.16 -30.62 -9.41
CA GLN A 73 -5.48 -31.38 -10.63
C GLN A 73 -5.35 -32.90 -10.43
N GLU A 74 -4.36 -33.35 -9.66
CA GLU A 74 -4.16 -34.78 -9.36
C GLU A 74 -5.18 -35.29 -8.32
N LEU A 75 -5.54 -34.44 -7.36
CA LEU A 75 -6.52 -34.75 -6.32
C LEU A 75 -7.93 -34.86 -6.90
N THR A 76 -8.29 -33.99 -7.85
CA THR A 76 -9.63 -33.98 -8.46
C THR A 76 -9.79 -35.01 -9.57
N ARG A 77 -8.70 -35.44 -10.25
CA ARG A 77 -8.62 -36.42 -11.36
C ARG A 77 -9.48 -36.08 -12.58
N ASP A 78 -10.80 -36.08 -12.42
CA ASP A 78 -11.77 -35.97 -13.50
C ASP A 78 -12.13 -34.51 -13.84
N VAL A 79 -11.57 -33.55 -13.09
CA VAL A 79 -11.81 -32.11 -13.25
C VAL A 79 -10.59 -31.46 -13.91
N ASN A 80 -10.79 -30.73 -15.01
CA ASN A 80 -9.74 -29.94 -15.64
C ASN A 80 -9.60 -28.59 -14.92
N ILE A 81 -8.62 -28.48 -14.02
CA ILE A 81 -8.43 -27.32 -13.15
C ILE A 81 -6.97 -26.85 -13.12
N ILE A 82 -6.78 -25.53 -13.25
CA ILE A 82 -5.49 -24.87 -13.05
C ILE A 82 -5.55 -23.94 -11.84
N VAL A 83 -4.49 -23.96 -11.03
CA VAL A 83 -4.33 -23.04 -9.91
C VAL A 83 -3.19 -22.08 -10.24
N ILE A 84 -3.48 -20.77 -10.20
CA ILE A 84 -2.54 -19.70 -10.47
C ILE A 84 -2.26 -18.97 -9.16
N PHE A 85 -1.01 -19.03 -8.72
CA PHE A 85 -0.54 -18.34 -7.53
C PHE A 85 0.08 -17.00 -7.90
N CYS A 86 -0.49 -15.90 -7.38
CA CYS A 86 0.01 -14.55 -7.57
C CYS A 86 0.65 -14.07 -6.27
N SER A 87 1.97 -13.82 -6.29
CA SER A 87 2.71 -13.33 -5.13
C SER A 87 3.83 -12.37 -5.53
N THR A 88 4.24 -11.55 -4.57
CA THR A 88 5.44 -10.71 -4.65
C THR A 88 6.71 -11.45 -4.25
N LEU A 89 6.59 -12.66 -3.68
CA LEU A 89 7.72 -13.45 -3.21
C LEU A 89 8.20 -14.43 -4.29
N PRO A 90 9.51 -14.71 -4.36
CA PRO A 90 10.03 -15.76 -5.25
C PRO A 90 9.59 -17.15 -4.77
N VAL A 91 9.43 -18.09 -5.71
CA VAL A 91 8.91 -19.44 -5.45
C VAL A 91 9.75 -20.23 -4.45
N ASP A 92 11.05 -19.94 -4.33
CA ASP A 92 11.90 -20.58 -3.32
C ASP A 92 11.41 -20.33 -1.88
N LYS A 93 10.72 -19.20 -1.64
CA LYS A 93 10.15 -18.85 -0.33
C LYS A 93 8.83 -19.55 -0.05
N PHE A 94 8.28 -20.31 -1.02
CA PHE A 94 7.07 -21.11 -0.88
C PHE A 94 7.33 -22.56 -0.51
N ARG A 95 8.57 -23.07 -0.62
CA ARG A 95 8.86 -24.49 -0.39
C ARG A 95 8.66 -24.85 1.10
N PRO A 96 7.68 -25.71 1.44
CA PRO A 96 7.56 -26.28 2.78
C PRO A 96 8.61 -27.39 2.96
N PRO A 97 8.93 -27.79 4.20
CA PRO A 97 9.91 -28.85 4.47
C PRO A 97 9.53 -30.22 3.88
N THR A 98 8.24 -30.47 3.65
CA THR A 98 7.70 -31.71 3.07
C THR A 98 7.75 -31.76 1.54
N GLY A 99 8.23 -30.69 0.89
CA GLY A 99 8.28 -30.57 -0.55
C GLY A 99 7.01 -29.97 -1.16
N LEU A 100 7.15 -29.41 -2.36
CA LEU A 100 6.08 -28.79 -3.15
C LEU A 100 6.19 -29.29 -4.59
N MET A 101 5.06 -29.53 -5.25
CA MET A 101 5.07 -29.70 -6.70
C MET A 101 5.46 -28.36 -7.33
N GLU A 102 6.54 -28.32 -8.10
CA GLU A 102 7.08 -27.06 -8.61
C GLU A 102 6.11 -26.44 -9.64
N PRO A 103 5.55 -25.24 -9.36
CA PRO A 103 4.68 -24.57 -10.31
C PRO A 103 5.51 -23.97 -11.45
N VAL A 104 4.88 -23.80 -12.62
CA VAL A 104 5.47 -23.03 -13.72
C VAL A 104 5.54 -21.57 -13.32
N THR A 105 6.75 -21.01 -13.24
CA THR A 105 6.98 -19.67 -12.71
C THR A 105 7.02 -18.64 -13.83
N TYR A 106 6.17 -17.61 -13.73
CA TYR A 106 6.21 -16.44 -14.61
C TYR A 106 6.64 -15.21 -13.81
N HIS A 107 7.74 -14.59 -14.21
CA HIS A 107 8.20 -13.36 -13.59
C HIS A 107 7.63 -12.14 -14.32
N PHE A 108 6.92 -11.28 -13.59
CA PHE A 108 6.44 -9.98 -14.07
C PHE A 108 7.40 -8.89 -13.55
N PRO A 109 8.34 -8.39 -14.38
CA PRO A 109 9.27 -7.37 -13.95
C PRO A 109 8.56 -6.03 -13.73
N GLN A 110 9.22 -5.15 -12.99
CA GLN A 110 8.74 -3.79 -12.81
C GLN A 110 8.88 -2.97 -14.10
N TYR A 111 7.85 -2.18 -14.40
CA TYR A 111 7.85 -1.30 -15.57
C TYR A 111 9.04 -0.32 -15.55
N THR A 112 9.63 -0.14 -16.73
CA THR A 112 10.63 0.91 -16.97
C THR A 112 9.99 2.30 -16.93
N LYS A 113 10.79 3.36 -16.78
CA LYS A 113 10.27 4.73 -16.76
C LYS A 113 9.51 5.08 -18.05
N ASP A 114 9.99 4.59 -19.19
CA ASP A 114 9.38 4.85 -20.49
C ASP A 114 8.04 4.11 -20.62
N GLU A 115 7.97 2.84 -20.21
CA GLU A 115 6.71 2.08 -20.15
C GLU A 115 5.69 2.73 -19.22
N VAL A 116 6.11 3.17 -18.03
CA VAL A 116 5.23 3.90 -17.09
C VAL A 116 4.71 5.18 -17.74
N THR A 117 5.56 5.92 -18.47
CA THR A 117 5.16 7.13 -19.19
C THR A 117 4.10 6.80 -20.25
N GLU A 118 4.32 5.78 -21.07
CA GLU A 118 3.37 5.35 -22.10
C GLU A 118 2.04 4.84 -21.51
N ILE A 119 2.07 4.16 -20.37
CA ILE A 119 0.85 3.72 -19.67
C ILE A 119 0.09 4.92 -19.10
N LEU A 120 0.78 5.87 -18.46
CA LEU A 120 0.16 7.08 -17.89
C LEU A 120 -0.42 7.99 -18.98
N LEU A 121 0.18 8.04 -20.17
CA LEU A 121 -0.32 8.79 -21.31
C LEU A 121 -1.73 8.34 -21.75
N ARG A 122 -2.13 7.10 -21.48
CA ARG A 122 -3.49 6.61 -21.78
C ARG A 122 -4.56 7.28 -20.93
N GLY A 123 -4.20 7.83 -19.77
CA GLY A 123 -5.09 8.58 -18.88
C GLY A 123 -5.25 10.07 -19.23
N ARG A 124 -4.72 10.49 -20.40
CA ARG A 124 -4.73 11.89 -20.82
C ARG A 124 -6.15 12.45 -20.99
N PRO A 125 -6.45 13.65 -20.46
CA PRO A 125 -7.68 14.36 -20.78
C PRO A 125 -7.70 14.84 -22.24
N PRO A 126 -8.82 14.72 -22.96
CA PRO A 126 -8.89 15.00 -24.39
C PRO A 126 -8.59 16.47 -24.74
N SER A 127 -8.78 17.40 -23.80
CA SER A 127 -8.64 18.84 -23.99
C SER A 127 -7.22 19.33 -24.26
N TYR A 128 -6.18 18.54 -23.92
CA TYR A 128 -4.78 18.98 -24.02
C TYR A 128 -3.99 18.11 -24.99
N PRO A 129 -3.00 18.65 -25.71
CA PRO A 129 -2.22 17.87 -26.66
C PRO A 129 -1.34 16.81 -25.98
N VAL A 130 -0.99 15.78 -26.76
CA VAL A 130 -0.21 14.62 -26.26
C VAL A 130 1.17 15.04 -25.75
N HIS A 131 1.86 15.92 -26.47
CA HIS A 131 3.19 16.39 -26.11
C HIS A 131 3.20 17.16 -24.77
N PHE A 132 2.18 17.99 -24.54
CA PHE A 132 2.01 18.72 -23.28
C PHE A 132 1.86 17.77 -22.09
N TYR A 133 0.96 16.80 -22.20
CA TYR A 133 0.72 15.83 -21.13
C TYR A 133 1.94 14.90 -20.91
N ARG A 134 2.68 14.57 -21.96
CA ARG A 134 3.94 13.81 -21.86
C ARG A 134 5.01 14.58 -21.09
N ASN A 135 5.16 15.88 -21.36
CA ASN A 135 6.10 16.73 -20.63
C ASN A 135 5.71 16.84 -19.15
N TYR A 136 4.41 16.98 -18.87
CA TYR A 136 3.89 16.95 -17.51
C TYR A 136 4.22 15.63 -16.78
N ILE A 137 3.94 14.48 -17.39
CA ILE A 137 4.27 13.18 -16.78
C ILE A 137 5.77 13.06 -16.54
N ASN A 138 6.61 13.46 -17.50
CA ASN A 138 8.06 13.43 -17.35
C ASN A 138 8.55 14.30 -16.18
N ILE A 139 7.94 15.47 -16.00
CA ILE A 139 8.16 16.35 -14.86
C ILE A 139 7.82 15.65 -13.54
N VAL A 140 6.63 15.06 -13.43
CA VAL A 140 6.18 14.35 -12.21
C VAL A 140 7.09 13.15 -11.93
N LEU A 141 7.33 12.31 -12.94
CA LEU A 141 8.21 11.15 -12.82
C LEU A 141 9.65 11.55 -12.48
N SER A 142 10.15 12.71 -12.91
CA SER A 142 11.50 13.17 -12.53
C SER A 142 11.66 13.36 -11.02
N VAL A 143 10.57 13.69 -10.32
CA VAL A 143 10.55 13.90 -8.86
C VAL A 143 10.20 12.59 -8.13
N PHE A 144 9.13 11.92 -8.55
CA PHE A 144 8.58 10.80 -7.78
C PHE A 144 9.22 9.45 -8.12
N TYR A 145 9.77 9.24 -9.31
CA TYR A 145 10.28 7.92 -9.72
C TYR A 145 11.48 7.43 -8.88
N LEU A 146 12.21 8.37 -8.26
CA LEU A 146 13.28 8.03 -7.31
C LEU A 146 12.72 7.53 -5.97
N ALA A 147 11.59 8.09 -5.52
CA ALA A 147 10.97 7.73 -4.26
C ALA A 147 10.04 6.51 -4.38
N THR A 148 9.26 6.44 -5.46
CA THR A 148 8.22 5.42 -5.65
C THR A 148 8.23 4.90 -7.08
N LYS A 149 8.12 3.58 -7.19
CA LYS A 149 7.92 2.89 -8.48
C LYS A 149 6.60 2.14 -8.53
N SER A 150 5.70 2.45 -7.60
CA SER A 150 4.34 1.90 -7.54
C SER A 150 3.48 2.63 -8.56
N PHE A 151 3.01 1.93 -9.59
CA PHE A 151 2.20 2.54 -10.64
C PHE A 151 0.92 3.23 -10.11
N PRO A 152 0.11 2.60 -9.23
CA PRO A 152 -1.08 3.26 -8.68
C PRO A 152 -0.78 4.57 -7.96
N GLU A 153 0.36 4.63 -7.25
CA GLU A 153 0.77 5.84 -6.55
C GLU A 153 1.22 6.93 -7.53
N LEU A 154 2.05 6.57 -8.53
CA LEU A 154 2.45 7.50 -9.58
C LEU A 154 1.25 8.03 -10.36
N GLN A 155 0.28 7.17 -10.69
CA GLN A 155 -0.96 7.56 -11.34
C GLN A 155 -1.77 8.54 -10.46
N HIS A 156 -1.86 8.28 -9.16
CA HIS A 156 -2.54 9.16 -8.24
C HIS A 156 -1.86 10.54 -8.16
N GLN A 157 -0.53 10.59 -8.05
CA GLN A 157 0.22 11.86 -8.02
C GLN A 157 0.04 12.67 -9.32
N VAL A 158 0.07 11.99 -10.48
CA VAL A 158 -0.20 12.62 -11.78
C VAL A 158 -1.62 13.19 -11.82
N GLN A 159 -2.63 12.46 -11.32
CA GLN A 159 -4.01 12.96 -11.32
C GLN A 159 -4.21 14.13 -10.35
N LEU A 160 -3.57 14.06 -9.17
CA LEU A 160 -3.70 15.04 -8.09
C LEU A 160 -3.16 16.43 -8.48
N HIS A 161 -1.98 16.46 -9.11
CA HIS A 161 -1.28 17.72 -9.39
C HIS A 161 -1.59 18.29 -10.78
N PHE A 162 -2.34 17.57 -11.64
CA PHE A 162 -2.60 18.00 -13.01
C PHE A 162 -3.38 19.31 -13.09
N ARG A 163 -4.35 19.53 -12.19
CA ARG A 163 -5.12 20.78 -12.15
C ARG A 163 -4.24 21.99 -11.89
N VAL A 164 -3.36 21.89 -10.90
CA VAL A 164 -2.43 22.98 -10.54
C VAL A 164 -1.41 23.21 -11.65
N TYR A 165 -1.02 22.17 -12.37
CA TYR A 165 -0.15 22.30 -13.54
C TYR A 165 -0.80 23.17 -14.64
N CYS A 166 -2.11 23.04 -14.84
CA CYS A 166 -2.85 23.75 -15.89
C CYS A 166 -3.27 25.18 -15.49
N GLU A 167 -3.27 25.51 -14.19
CA GLU A 167 -3.72 26.80 -13.66
C GLU A 167 -3.11 28.04 -14.35
N PRO A 168 -1.78 28.10 -14.66
CA PRO A 168 -1.20 29.24 -15.36
C PRO A 168 -1.67 29.38 -16.81
N ILE A 169 -2.10 28.29 -17.44
CA ILE A 169 -2.62 28.28 -18.82
C ILE A 169 -4.05 28.79 -18.82
N GLU A 170 -4.87 28.33 -17.86
CA GLU A 170 -6.24 28.81 -17.67
C GLU A 170 -6.29 30.31 -17.36
N LYS A 171 -5.28 30.83 -16.64
CA LYS A 171 -5.10 32.26 -16.35
C LYS A 171 -4.50 33.07 -17.50
N GLY A 172 -4.00 32.43 -18.56
CA GLY A 172 -3.34 33.09 -19.69
C GLY A 172 -1.94 33.64 -19.39
N GLU A 173 -1.30 33.21 -18.29
CA GLU A 173 0.03 33.65 -17.86
C GLU A 173 1.17 32.87 -18.56
N ALA A 174 0.86 31.66 -19.04
CA ALA A 174 1.78 30.76 -19.71
C ALA A 174 1.12 30.05 -20.90
N THR A 175 1.93 29.71 -21.89
CA THR A 175 1.53 28.85 -23.00
C THR A 175 1.85 27.38 -22.72
N GLU A 176 1.29 26.45 -23.50
CA GLU A 176 1.56 25.01 -23.37
C GLU A 176 3.04 24.64 -23.57
N ASP A 177 3.79 25.47 -24.31
CA ASP A 177 5.22 25.28 -24.59
C ASP A 177 6.15 25.89 -23.51
N ASP A 178 5.62 26.66 -22.56
CA ASP A 178 6.38 27.33 -21.50
C ASP A 178 6.80 26.37 -20.36
N ILE A 179 7.49 25.28 -20.68
CA ILE A 179 7.85 24.17 -19.77
C ILE A 179 8.49 24.67 -18.46
N ARG A 180 9.42 25.65 -18.56
CA ARG A 180 10.14 26.18 -17.39
C ARG A 180 9.24 26.96 -16.44
N LYS A 181 8.27 27.72 -16.95
CA LYS A 181 7.32 28.47 -16.12
C LYS A 181 6.37 27.51 -15.41
N LEU A 182 5.84 26.54 -16.14
CA LEU A 182 4.94 25.51 -15.60
C LEU A 182 5.63 24.65 -14.54
N TRP A 183 6.90 24.28 -14.75
CA TRP A 183 7.72 23.60 -13.75
C TRP A 183 7.87 24.43 -12.47
N ARG A 184 8.25 25.71 -12.57
CA ARG A 184 8.42 26.58 -11.40
C ARG A 184 7.14 26.75 -10.59
N ASN A 185 5.97 26.70 -11.24
CA ASN A 185 4.67 26.75 -10.55
C ASN A 185 4.43 25.49 -9.71
N ILE A 186 4.66 24.31 -10.29
CA ILE A 186 4.28 23.03 -9.67
C ILE A 186 5.37 22.43 -8.76
N GLU A 187 6.65 22.71 -9.02
CA GLU A 187 7.82 22.20 -8.30
C GLU A 187 7.67 22.23 -6.76
N PRO A 188 7.33 23.37 -6.12
CA PRO A 188 7.22 23.41 -4.65
C PRO A 188 6.11 22.48 -4.12
N ARG A 189 5.02 22.30 -4.87
CA ARG A 189 3.92 21.42 -4.48
C ARG A 189 4.31 19.95 -4.64
N LEU A 190 5.03 19.59 -5.70
CA LEU A 190 5.54 18.22 -5.88
C LEU A 190 6.52 17.86 -4.76
N LYS A 191 7.44 18.77 -4.41
CA LYS A 191 8.38 18.56 -3.29
C LYS A 191 7.66 18.38 -1.95
N LYS A 192 6.63 19.20 -1.67
CA LYS A 192 5.81 19.04 -0.46
C LYS A 192 5.05 17.71 -0.44
N SER A 193 4.53 17.28 -1.59
CA SER A 193 3.83 16.00 -1.73
C SER A 193 4.80 14.81 -1.64
N LEU A 194 6.07 14.99 -2.04
CA LEU A 194 7.13 13.99 -1.94
C LEU A 194 7.42 13.60 -0.48
N GLU A 195 7.30 14.55 0.46
CA GLU A 195 7.50 14.30 1.89
C GLU A 195 6.42 13.40 2.50
N SER A 196 5.23 13.30 1.88
CA SER A 196 4.06 12.60 2.42
C SER A 196 3.50 11.49 1.52
N VAL A 197 4.20 11.10 0.44
CA VAL A 197 3.70 10.18 -0.61
C VAL A 197 3.07 8.90 -0.06
N TYR A 198 3.74 8.25 0.89
CA TYR A 198 3.25 7.00 1.47
C TYR A 198 2.49 7.18 2.78
N LEU A 199 2.55 8.37 3.36
CA LEU A 199 1.96 8.61 4.67
C LEU A 199 0.44 8.69 4.57
N ARG A 200 -0.13 8.99 3.39
CA ARG A 200 -1.59 9.19 3.19
C ARG A 200 -2.21 10.02 4.33
N GLU A 201 -1.40 10.88 4.95
CA GLU A 201 -1.75 11.66 6.15
C GLU A 201 -2.90 12.62 5.86
N VAL A 202 -3.12 12.87 4.57
CA VAL A 202 -4.15 13.73 4.03
C VAL A 202 -4.94 12.87 3.04
N THR A 203 -6.21 12.60 3.34
CA THR A 203 -7.11 11.99 2.34
C THR A 203 -7.14 12.90 1.10
N SER A 204 -7.31 12.36 -0.10
CA SER A 204 -7.41 13.18 -1.34
C SER A 204 -8.41 14.35 -1.18
N ALA A 205 -9.53 14.12 -0.51
CA ALA A 205 -10.52 15.13 -0.16
C ALA A 205 -10.02 16.22 0.82
N GLN A 206 -9.15 15.87 1.78
CA GLN A 206 -8.51 16.84 2.67
C GLN A 206 -7.48 17.68 1.92
N PHE A 207 -6.73 17.09 0.98
CA PHE A 207 -5.73 17.81 0.18
C PHE A 207 -6.41 18.79 -0.78
N GLU A 208 -7.50 18.38 -1.43
CA GLU A 208 -8.34 19.27 -2.25
C GLU A 208 -8.97 20.40 -1.43
N ARG A 209 -9.45 20.12 -0.20
CA ARG A 209 -9.95 21.17 0.71
C ARG A 209 -8.85 22.16 1.09
N MET A 210 -7.63 21.68 1.34
CA MET A 210 -6.49 22.55 1.62
C MET A 210 -6.11 23.44 0.43
N GLN A 211 -6.17 22.91 -0.79
CA GLN A 211 -5.95 23.72 -2.00
C GLN A 211 -6.98 24.85 -2.11
N LYS A 212 -8.27 24.52 -1.94
CA LYS A 212 -9.35 25.52 -1.93
C LYS A 212 -9.21 26.55 -0.81
N LEU A 213 -8.79 26.13 0.38
CA LEU A 213 -8.53 27.02 1.51
C LEU A 213 -7.34 27.95 1.23
N THR A 214 -6.30 27.46 0.54
CA THR A 214 -5.11 28.27 0.20
C THR A 214 -5.41 29.31 -0.89
N GLU A 215 -6.38 29.04 -1.78
CA GLU A 215 -6.83 29.97 -2.81
C GLU A 215 -7.74 31.09 -2.27
N CYS A 216 -8.46 30.86 -1.16
CA CYS A 216 -9.41 31.83 -0.60
C CYS A 216 -8.83 32.81 0.44
N SER A 217 -7.65 32.56 1.02
CA SER A 217 -7.09 33.44 2.08
C SER A 217 -5.71 34.00 1.72
N LEU A 218 -5.70 35.29 1.32
CA LEU A 218 -4.55 36.19 1.32
C LEU A 218 -4.08 36.58 2.74
N SER A 219 -4.43 35.81 3.76
CA SER A 219 -4.20 36.14 5.17
C SER A 219 -3.44 35.02 5.87
N GLN A 220 -2.31 35.42 6.43
CA GLN A 220 -1.46 34.66 7.34
C GLN A 220 -2.31 33.98 8.42
N ASP A 221 -2.48 32.66 8.29
CA ASP A 221 -2.61 31.67 9.38
C ASP A 221 -3.10 30.36 8.78
N LEU A 222 -2.24 29.69 7.99
CA LEU A 222 -2.48 28.29 7.66
C LEU A 222 -2.04 27.42 8.85
N PRO A 223 -2.86 26.45 9.30
CA PRO A 223 -2.35 25.38 10.13
C PRO A 223 -1.33 24.60 9.31
N SER A 224 -0.05 24.80 9.62
CA SER A 224 1.05 24.02 9.07
C SER A 224 0.89 22.57 9.51
N ILE A 225 0.27 21.75 8.66
CA ILE A 225 0.34 20.28 8.74
C ILE A 225 1.74 19.86 8.25
N LYS A 226 2.78 20.27 8.97
CA LYS A 226 4.09 19.63 8.95
C LYS A 226 4.14 18.82 10.22
N SER A 227 3.59 17.62 10.18
CA SER A 227 3.15 16.89 11.38
C SER A 227 2.23 17.77 12.24
N SER A 228 0.94 17.48 12.31
CA SER A 228 0.21 17.83 13.53
C SER A 228 0.90 17.06 14.65
N GLY A 229 2.00 17.60 15.19
CA GLY A 229 2.61 17.16 16.42
C GLY A 229 1.44 17.03 17.36
N THR A 230 1.16 15.80 17.74
CA THR A 230 -0.08 15.36 18.34
C THR A 230 -0.34 16.22 19.57
N LYS A 231 -1.08 17.32 19.41
CA LYS A 231 -1.50 18.16 20.52
C LYS A 231 -2.62 17.39 21.22
N ILE A 232 -2.19 16.39 21.97
CA ILE A 232 -3.07 15.57 22.80
C ILE A 232 -3.27 16.38 24.08
N GLU A 233 -4.50 16.82 24.30
CA GLU A 233 -4.86 17.43 25.57
C GLU A 233 -4.97 16.34 26.63
N LEU A 234 -3.98 16.30 27.52
CA LEU A 234 -3.93 15.38 28.65
C LEU A 234 -4.26 16.13 29.95
N PRO A 235 -4.91 15.47 30.93
CA PRO A 235 -5.04 16.02 32.28
C PRO A 235 -3.68 16.36 32.91
N TYR A 236 -3.65 17.30 33.86
CA TYR A 236 -2.41 17.81 34.46
C TYR A 236 -1.47 16.69 34.95
N TYR A 237 -1.97 15.79 35.81
CA TYR A 237 -1.16 14.68 36.33
C TYR A 237 -0.78 13.65 35.25
N SER A 238 -1.62 13.43 34.24
CA SER A 238 -1.31 12.55 33.12
C SER A 238 -0.13 13.06 32.29
N LYS A 239 0.03 14.38 32.13
CA LYS A 239 1.22 14.97 31.50
C LYS A 239 2.50 14.62 32.28
N PHE A 240 2.47 14.78 33.60
CA PHE A 240 3.62 14.45 34.46
C PHE A 240 3.92 12.96 34.47
N LEU A 241 2.90 12.10 34.52
CA LEU A 241 3.09 10.64 34.45
C LEU A 241 3.70 10.21 33.11
N LEU A 242 3.24 10.79 32.00
CA LEU A 242 3.79 10.48 30.68
C LEU A 242 5.25 10.92 30.56
N ILE A 243 5.58 12.13 31.02
CA ILE A 243 6.96 12.64 31.05
C ILE A 243 7.84 11.78 31.96
N ALA A 244 7.35 11.39 33.14
CA ALA A 244 8.07 10.53 34.07
C ALA A 244 8.32 9.13 33.49
N ALA A 245 7.32 8.53 32.84
CA ALA A 245 7.46 7.23 32.17
C ALA A 245 8.46 7.30 31.01
N TYR A 246 8.47 8.40 30.24
CA TYR A 246 9.47 8.63 29.20
C TYR A 246 10.88 8.74 29.79
N LEU A 247 11.06 9.53 30.86
CA LEU A 247 12.34 9.67 31.54
C LEU A 247 12.82 8.35 32.16
N ALA A 248 11.92 7.54 32.72
CA ALA A 248 12.24 6.24 33.30
C ALA A 248 12.58 5.17 32.24
N SER A 249 11.94 5.24 31.06
CA SER A 249 12.22 4.33 29.94
C SER A 249 13.55 4.64 29.25
N TYR A 250 13.86 5.94 29.08
CA TYR A 250 15.04 6.36 28.34
C TYR A 250 16.32 6.38 29.18
N ASN A 251 16.21 6.69 30.48
CA ASN A 251 17.37 6.79 31.35
C ASN A 251 17.62 5.47 32.10
N PRO A 252 18.89 5.03 32.21
CA PRO A 252 19.21 3.86 33.00
C PRO A 252 19.05 4.17 34.50
N ALA A 253 18.50 3.21 35.26
CA ALA A 253 18.19 3.36 36.68
C ALA A 253 19.37 3.83 37.57
N ARG A 254 20.62 3.60 37.13
CA ARG A 254 21.83 4.07 37.84
C ARG A 254 21.94 5.60 37.88
N THR A 255 21.31 6.29 36.93
CA THR A 255 21.35 7.76 36.82
C THR A 255 20.22 8.45 37.57
N ASP A 256 19.19 7.73 37.98
CA ASP A 256 18.03 8.28 38.69
C ASP A 256 18.42 9.00 39.96
N ARG A 257 19.34 8.39 40.73
CA ARG A 257 19.88 9.02 41.95
C ARG A 257 20.53 10.36 41.66
N ARG A 258 21.17 10.53 40.51
CA ARG A 258 21.81 11.79 40.12
C ARG A 258 20.81 12.84 39.66
N PHE A 259 19.78 12.44 38.92
CA PHE A 259 18.83 13.38 38.33
C PHE A 259 17.72 13.81 39.28
N PHE A 260 17.24 12.92 40.15
CA PHE A 260 16.02 13.15 40.93
C PHE A 260 16.24 13.30 42.44
N ILE A 261 17.44 12.97 42.97
CA ILE A 261 17.76 13.15 44.39
C ILE A 261 18.59 14.42 44.59
N LYS A 262 18.06 15.38 45.37
CA LYS A 262 18.71 16.68 45.66
C LYS A 262 20.13 16.55 46.24
N HIS A 263 20.38 15.53 47.05
CA HIS A 263 21.68 15.29 47.70
C HIS A 263 22.31 13.98 47.23
N HIS A 264 22.59 13.88 45.92
CA HIS A 264 23.14 12.67 45.29
C HIS A 264 24.63 12.38 45.59
N GLY A 265 25.27 13.16 46.47
CA GLY A 265 26.69 13.01 46.84
C GLY A 265 27.67 13.41 45.73
N LYS A 266 28.93 13.68 46.09
CA LYS A 266 29.99 13.97 45.11
C LYS A 266 30.39 12.67 44.39
N GLN A 267 30.40 12.66 43.06
CA GLN A 267 30.92 11.51 42.32
C GLN A 267 32.40 11.31 42.63
N ARG A 268 32.79 10.11 43.06
CA ARG A 268 34.19 9.69 43.08
C ARG A 268 34.70 9.62 41.64
N LYS A 269 35.62 10.51 41.28
CA LYS A 269 36.33 10.45 39.99
C LYS A 269 37.04 9.10 39.89
N THR A 270 36.75 8.33 38.86
CA THR A 270 37.53 7.12 38.54
C THR A 270 38.87 7.55 37.94
N LYS A 271 39.91 6.72 38.09
CA LYS A 271 41.28 7.02 37.61
C LYS A 271 41.33 7.39 36.11
N ALA A 272 40.36 6.95 35.31
CA ALA A 272 40.25 7.31 33.89
C ALA A 272 39.86 8.78 33.62
N MET A 273 39.30 9.48 34.61
CA MET A 273 38.94 10.91 34.51
C MET A 273 39.97 11.84 35.16
N ILE A 274 41.09 11.28 35.63
CA ILE A 274 42.23 12.02 36.18
C ILE A 274 43.29 12.00 35.06
N LYS A 275 43.47 13.13 34.39
CA LYS A 275 44.60 13.34 33.47
C LYS A 275 45.90 13.39 34.25
#